data_AF-A0A2A4G178-F1
#
_entry.id   AF-A0A2A4G178-F1
#
_cell.length_a   1.000
_cell.length_b   1.000
_cell.length_c   1.000
_cell.angle_alpha   90.00
_cell.angle_beta   90.00
_cell.angle_gamma   90.00
#
_symmetry.space_group_name_H-M   'P 1'
#
loop_
_entity.id
_entity.type
_entity.pdbx_description
1 polymer ?
#
loop_
_entity_poly.entity_id
_entity_poly.type
_entity_poly.pdbx_seq_one_letter_code
_entity_poly.pdbx_strand_id
1 'polypeptide(L)'
;MPRPKTKPELLDRSQENFKKLTDFIAQIPEKGKHQEFPPGTLNRNIRDVLAHLHHWHLLFLGWYKVGMSGQKPQMPAAGHTWKTTTILNSEIQKKYAATPLTNIEQDLHNSFLALQKIIKAHSEAELFEKKYYGWTGTTSLGAYLVSATSSHYDWGLKLIKKVTRN
;
A
#
# COMPACT_ATOMS: atom_id res chain seq x y z
N MET A 1 -4.12 10.90 -11.38
CA MET A 1 -4.27 12.04 -10.45
C MET A 1 -2.89 12.55 -10.08
N PRO A 2 -2.71 13.87 -9.88
CA PRO A 2 -1.44 14.42 -9.40
C PRO A 2 -1.06 13.81 -8.04
N ARG A 3 0.23 13.58 -7.83
CA ARG A 3 0.75 13.08 -6.55
C ARG A 3 0.67 14.20 -5.50
N PRO A 4 0.29 13.90 -4.24
CA PRO A 4 0.33 14.86 -3.14
C PRO A 4 1.70 15.52 -2.99
N LYS A 5 1.72 16.82 -2.71
CA LYS A 5 2.93 17.63 -2.51
C LYS A 5 3.01 18.30 -1.14
N THR A 6 1.94 18.23 -0.34
CA THR A 6 1.86 18.82 1.00
C THR A 6 1.29 17.82 2.00
N LYS A 7 1.47 18.08 3.30
CA LYS A 7 0.94 17.20 4.35
C LYS A 7 -0.59 17.06 4.30
N PRO A 8 -1.37 18.15 4.16
CA PRO A 8 -2.83 18.04 4.01
C PRO A 8 -3.22 17.20 2.79
N GLU A 9 -2.61 17.45 1.62
CA GLU A 9 -2.92 16.67 0.42
C GLU A 9 -2.61 15.18 0.59
N LEU A 10 -1.53 14.83 1.28
CA LEU A 10 -1.18 13.42 1.53
C LEU A 10 -2.20 12.74 2.44
N LEU A 11 -2.59 13.40 3.54
CA LEU A 11 -3.63 12.91 4.44
C LEU A 11 -4.95 12.72 3.70
N ASP A 12 -5.43 13.76 3.03
CA ASP A 12 -6.72 13.77 2.35
C ASP A 12 -6.76 12.71 1.24
N ARG A 13 -5.75 12.66 0.37
CA ARG A 13 -5.71 11.68 -0.72
C ARG A 13 -5.54 10.25 -0.24
N SER A 14 -4.80 10.05 0.84
CA SER A 14 -4.65 8.72 1.44
C SER A 14 -6.00 8.23 1.98
N GLN A 15 -6.70 9.07 2.75
CA GLN A 15 -8.03 8.78 3.30
C GLN A 15 -9.10 8.59 2.21
N GLU A 16 -9.18 9.51 1.25
CA GLU A 16 -10.16 9.49 0.16
C GLU A 16 -10.00 8.24 -0.71
N ASN A 17 -8.78 7.91 -1.12
CA ASN A 17 -8.56 6.77 -2.02
C ASN A 17 -8.74 5.44 -1.29
N PHE A 18 -8.36 5.38 -0.02
CA PHE A 18 -8.67 4.22 0.83
C PHE A 18 -10.19 4.03 0.92
N LYS A 19 -10.93 5.09 1.25
CA LYS A 19 -12.39 5.05 1.34
C LYS A 19 -13.04 4.64 0.02
N LYS A 20 -12.61 5.21 -1.11
CA LYS A 20 -13.11 4.85 -2.44
C LYS A 20 -12.89 3.37 -2.77
N LEU A 21 -11.74 2.82 -2.37
CA LEU A 21 -11.44 1.40 -2.53
C LEU A 21 -12.37 0.53 -1.69
N THR A 22 -12.47 0.81 -0.39
CA THR A 22 -13.28 0.00 0.54
C THR A 22 -14.78 0.12 0.26
N ASP A 23 -15.28 1.32 -0.03
CA ASP A 23 -16.69 1.54 -0.41
C ASP A 23 -17.05 0.76 -1.67
N PHE A 24 -16.17 0.76 -2.67
CA PHE A 24 -16.41 0.03 -3.92
C PHE A 24 -16.49 -1.47 -3.67
N ILE A 25 -15.57 -2.02 -2.87
CA ILE A 25 -15.59 -3.45 -2.52
C ILE A 25 -16.83 -3.82 -1.69
N ALA A 26 -17.25 -2.95 -0.77
CA ALA A 26 -18.44 -3.17 0.04
C ALA A 26 -19.73 -3.24 -0.80
N GLN A 27 -19.76 -2.60 -1.97
CA GLN A 27 -20.89 -2.65 -2.91
C GLN A 27 -20.91 -3.91 -3.78
N ILE A 28 -19.82 -4.70 -3.81
CA ILE A 28 -19.77 -5.94 -4.59
C ILE A 28 -20.56 -7.03 -3.83
N PRO A 29 -21.49 -7.75 -4.48
CA PRO A 29 -22.17 -8.89 -3.86
C PRO A 29 -21.18 -9.94 -3.36
N GLU A 30 -21.50 -10.64 -2.28
CA GLU A 30 -20.55 -11.56 -1.63
C GLU A 30 -19.96 -12.59 -2.60
N LYS A 31 -20.79 -13.16 -3.49
CA LYS A 31 -20.33 -14.08 -4.55
C LYS A 31 -19.26 -13.47 -5.45
N GLY A 32 -19.38 -12.18 -5.79
CA GLY A 32 -18.43 -11.46 -6.64
C GLY A 32 -17.12 -11.12 -5.93
N LYS A 33 -17.10 -11.03 -4.60
CA LYS A 33 -15.86 -10.73 -3.85
C LYS A 33 -14.85 -11.86 -3.88
N HIS A 34 -15.33 -13.10 -4.00
CA HIS A 34 -14.51 -14.32 -4.06
C HIS A 34 -14.23 -14.78 -5.49
N GLN A 35 -14.72 -14.07 -6.50
CA GLN A 35 -14.53 -14.44 -7.89
C GLN A 35 -13.07 -14.24 -8.31
N GLU A 36 -12.55 -15.23 -9.04
CA GLU A 36 -11.25 -15.07 -9.69
C GLU A 36 -11.30 -14.05 -10.83
N PHE A 37 -10.26 -13.24 -10.91
CA PHE A 37 -10.02 -12.33 -12.01
C PHE A 37 -9.64 -13.10 -13.27
N PRO A 38 -9.89 -12.53 -14.47
CA PRO A 38 -9.42 -13.11 -15.71
C PRO A 38 -7.90 -13.38 -15.70
N PRO A 39 -7.43 -14.40 -16.43
CA PRO A 39 -6.00 -14.68 -16.57
C PRO A 39 -5.19 -13.45 -17.02
N GLY A 40 -3.93 -13.37 -16.60
CA GLY A 40 -2.99 -12.30 -16.99
C GLY A 40 -2.72 -11.25 -15.91
N THR A 41 -3.30 -11.40 -14.72
CA THR A 41 -2.97 -10.59 -13.54
C THR A 41 -2.26 -11.43 -12.47
N LEU A 42 -1.32 -10.84 -11.74
CA LEU A 42 -0.64 -11.52 -10.63
C LEU A 42 -1.60 -11.76 -9.45
N ASN A 43 -2.35 -10.72 -9.07
CA ASN A 43 -3.38 -10.81 -8.03
C ASN A 43 -4.63 -11.39 -8.66
N ARG A 44 -5.12 -12.50 -8.12
CA ARG A 44 -6.16 -13.32 -8.77
C ARG A 44 -7.56 -13.06 -8.27
N ASN A 45 -7.73 -12.27 -7.22
CA ASN A 45 -9.03 -11.92 -6.65
C ASN A 45 -8.88 -10.67 -5.76
N ILE A 46 -9.98 -10.19 -5.16
CA ILE A 46 -9.96 -9.01 -4.28
C ILE A 46 -9.00 -9.21 -3.11
N ARG A 47 -9.00 -10.39 -2.48
CA ARG A 47 -8.11 -10.70 -1.36
C ARG A 47 -6.65 -10.47 -1.75
N ASP A 48 -6.20 -10.99 -2.90
CA ASP A 48 -4.82 -10.85 -3.34
C ASP A 48 -4.43 -9.37 -3.51
N VAL A 49 -5.34 -8.53 -4.04
CA VAL A 49 -5.12 -7.08 -4.17
C VAL A 49 -4.99 -6.43 -2.78
N LEU A 50 -5.91 -6.72 -1.87
CA LEU A 50 -5.88 -6.13 -0.52
C LEU A 50 -4.68 -6.61 0.30
N ALA A 51 -4.32 -7.89 0.16
CA ALA A 51 -3.16 -8.49 0.81
C ALA A 51 -1.86 -7.86 0.29
N HIS A 52 -1.78 -7.57 -1.01
CA HIS A 52 -0.68 -6.82 -1.59
C HIS A 52 -0.56 -5.42 -0.97
N LEU A 53 -1.65 -4.65 -0.92
CA LEU A 53 -1.66 -3.32 -0.28
C LEU A 53 -1.20 -3.39 1.19
N HIS A 54 -1.79 -4.31 1.95
CA HIS A 54 -1.46 -4.53 3.34
C HIS A 54 0.03 -4.88 3.53
N HIS A 55 0.56 -5.78 2.72
CA HIS A 55 1.96 -6.19 2.84
C HIS A 55 2.93 -5.04 2.53
N TRP A 56 2.62 -4.21 1.54
CA TRP A 56 3.41 -3.02 1.26
C TRP A 56 3.32 -1.96 2.38
N HIS A 57 2.20 -1.88 3.12
CA HIS A 57 2.17 -1.13 4.37
C HIS A 57 3.15 -1.72 5.40
N LEU A 58 3.15 -3.04 5.59
CA LEU A 58 4.06 -3.70 6.55
C LEU A 58 5.53 -3.48 6.20
N LEU A 59 5.88 -3.59 4.91
CA LEU A 59 7.24 -3.29 4.44
C LEU A 59 7.62 -1.85 4.80
N PHE A 60 6.77 -0.87 4.46
CA PHE A 60 7.01 0.52 4.83
C PHE A 60 7.14 0.72 6.34
N LEU A 61 6.25 0.15 7.14
CA LEU A 61 6.29 0.25 8.60
C LEU A 61 7.60 -0.32 9.17
N GLY A 62 8.09 -1.42 8.60
CA GLY A 62 9.39 -2.00 8.92
C GLY A 62 10.54 -1.06 8.57
N TRP A 63 10.54 -0.51 7.35
CA TRP A 63 11.56 0.45 6.93
C TRP A 63 11.56 1.70 7.80
N TYR A 64 10.38 2.24 8.10
CA TYR A 64 10.19 3.40 8.95
C TYR A 64 10.74 3.13 10.36
N LYS A 65 10.43 2.00 10.98
CA LYS A 65 10.93 1.65 12.32
C LYS A 65 12.46 1.65 12.36
N VAL A 66 13.12 0.99 11.40
CA VAL A 66 14.59 0.92 11.33
C VAL A 66 15.18 2.28 10.98
N GLY A 67 14.61 2.94 9.98
CA GLY A 67 15.03 4.27 9.51
C GLY A 67 15.01 5.33 10.60
N MET A 68 13.93 5.38 11.38
CA MET A 68 13.77 6.33 12.48
C MET A 68 14.68 6.01 13.68
N SER A 69 15.26 4.81 13.76
CA SER A 69 16.31 4.49 14.74
C SER A 69 17.72 4.96 14.32
N GLY A 70 17.83 5.65 13.18
CA GLY A 70 19.12 6.11 12.61
C GLY A 70 19.84 5.07 11.76
N GLN A 71 19.26 3.88 11.58
CA GLN A 71 19.83 2.81 10.77
C GLN A 71 19.27 2.84 9.34
N LYS A 72 19.97 2.20 8.40
CA LYS A 72 19.50 2.05 7.02
C LYS A 72 18.69 0.76 6.87
N PRO A 73 17.37 0.82 6.57
CA PRO A 73 16.58 -0.38 6.33
C PRO A 73 16.98 -1.08 5.04
N GLN A 74 16.82 -2.42 5.02
CA GLN A 74 16.93 -3.20 3.79
C GLN A 74 15.62 -3.08 2.99
N MET A 75 15.71 -2.46 1.82
CA MET A 75 14.56 -2.13 0.97
C MET A 75 14.74 -2.69 -0.46
N PRO A 76 13.68 -3.26 -1.08
CA PRO A 76 12.31 -3.39 -0.56
C PRO A 76 12.16 -4.50 0.50
N ALA A 77 12.93 -5.57 0.42
CA ALA A 77 12.88 -6.66 1.39
C ALA A 77 14.22 -7.43 1.42
N ALA A 78 14.40 -8.29 2.43
CA ALA A 78 15.56 -9.17 2.49
C ALA A 78 15.64 -10.06 1.24
N GLY A 79 16.83 -10.14 0.62
CA GLY A 79 17.05 -10.93 -0.61
C GLY A 79 16.47 -10.34 -1.90
N HIS A 80 15.81 -9.17 -1.84
CA HIS A 80 15.19 -8.53 -3.00
C HIS A 80 15.77 -7.15 -3.30
N THR A 81 15.70 -6.76 -4.57
CA THR A 81 15.99 -5.41 -5.04
C THR A 81 14.74 -4.82 -5.68
N TRP A 82 14.73 -3.51 -5.95
CA TRP A 82 13.64 -2.88 -6.70
C TRP A 82 13.42 -3.51 -8.09
N LYS A 83 14.45 -4.10 -8.70
CA LYS A 83 14.34 -4.83 -9.98
C LYS A 83 13.65 -6.19 -9.84
N THR A 84 13.71 -6.82 -8.66
CA THR A 84 13.07 -8.13 -8.40
C THR A 84 11.69 -7.99 -7.77
N THR A 85 11.10 -6.78 -7.77
CA THR A 85 9.80 -6.51 -7.16
C THR A 85 8.68 -7.40 -7.69
N THR A 86 8.72 -7.82 -8.95
CA THR A 86 7.76 -8.78 -9.51
C THR A 86 7.82 -10.15 -8.84
N ILE A 87 9.03 -10.61 -8.48
CA ILE A 87 9.24 -11.87 -7.75
C ILE A 87 8.71 -11.70 -6.32
N LEU A 88 9.10 -10.62 -5.63
CA LEU A 88 8.59 -10.29 -4.30
C LEU A 88 7.06 -10.24 -4.27
N ASN A 89 6.43 -9.60 -5.25
CA ASN A 89 4.97 -9.53 -5.34
C ASN A 89 4.32 -10.91 -5.55
N SER A 90 4.99 -11.83 -6.24
CA SER A 90 4.53 -13.21 -6.41
C SER A 90 4.64 -14.02 -5.12
N GLU A 91 5.70 -13.80 -4.33
CA GLU A 91 5.85 -14.37 -3.00
C GLU A 91 4.79 -13.83 -2.03
N ILE A 92 4.51 -12.52 -2.09
CA ILE A 92 3.43 -11.88 -1.32
C ILE A 92 2.08 -12.52 -1.65
N GLN A 93 1.76 -12.69 -2.93
CA GLN A 93 0.50 -13.33 -3.34
C GLN A 93 0.38 -14.74 -2.75
N LYS A 94 1.43 -15.55 -2.87
CA LYS A 94 1.46 -16.92 -2.31
C LYS A 94 1.33 -16.93 -0.79
N LYS A 95 1.96 -15.97 -0.10
CA LYS A 95 1.92 -15.84 1.37
C LYS A 95 0.50 -15.72 1.92
N TYR A 96 -0.38 -14.99 1.22
CA TYR A 96 -1.75 -14.75 1.67
C TYR A 96 -2.78 -15.66 0.97
N ALA A 97 -2.32 -16.66 0.21
CA ALA A 97 -3.17 -17.51 -0.62
C ALA A 97 -4.18 -18.37 0.17
N ALA A 98 -3.99 -18.54 1.48
CA ALA A 98 -4.92 -19.23 2.38
C ALA A 98 -5.61 -18.30 3.39
N THR A 99 -5.32 -17.00 3.37
CA THR A 99 -5.92 -16.06 4.32
C THR A 99 -7.36 -15.72 3.91
N PRO A 100 -8.34 -15.75 4.82
CA PRO A 100 -9.70 -15.29 4.51
C PRO A 100 -9.73 -13.81 4.09
N LEU A 101 -10.63 -13.45 3.17
CA LEU A 101 -10.80 -12.07 2.72
C LEU A 101 -11.10 -11.12 3.90
N THR A 102 -11.98 -11.53 4.81
CA THR A 102 -12.36 -10.75 6.00
C THR A 102 -11.16 -10.40 6.89
N ASN A 103 -10.23 -11.34 7.06
CA ASN A 103 -9.01 -11.11 7.82
C ASN A 103 -8.10 -10.09 7.10
N ILE A 104 -7.96 -10.23 5.79
CA ILE A 104 -7.17 -9.28 4.98
C ILE A 104 -7.77 -7.87 4.98
N GLU A 105 -9.11 -7.74 4.94
CA GLU A 105 -9.79 -6.45 5.07
C GLU A 105 -9.47 -5.78 6.42
N GLN A 106 -9.52 -6.54 7.52
CA GLN A 106 -9.17 -6.05 8.84
C GLN A 106 -7.68 -5.68 8.96
N ASP A 107 -6.79 -6.52 8.45
CA ASP A 107 -5.34 -6.29 8.44
C ASP A 107 -4.97 -5.05 7.62
N LEU A 108 -5.60 -4.89 6.46
CA LEU A 108 -5.44 -3.70 5.63
C LEU A 108 -5.93 -2.44 6.37
N HIS A 109 -7.09 -2.50 7.03
CA HIS A 109 -7.59 -1.38 7.82
C HIS A 109 -6.65 -0.99 8.97
N ASN A 110 -6.16 -1.98 9.73
CA ASN A 110 -5.24 -1.76 10.84
C ASN A 110 -3.93 -1.12 10.37
N SER A 111 -3.37 -1.65 9.28
CA SER A 111 -2.15 -1.11 8.69
C SER A 111 -2.35 0.29 8.07
N PHE A 112 -3.52 0.57 7.48
CA PHE A 112 -3.91 1.92 7.06
C PHE A 112 -3.88 2.91 8.23
N LEU A 113 -4.50 2.57 9.37
CA LEU A 113 -4.51 3.42 10.57
C LEU A 113 -3.08 3.69 11.08
N ALA A 114 -2.21 2.69 11.05
CA ALA A 114 -0.80 2.85 11.43
C ALA A 114 -0.07 3.85 10.52
N LEU A 115 -0.30 3.80 9.21
CA LEU A 115 0.26 4.78 8.27
C LEU A 115 -0.33 6.19 8.47
N GLN A 116 -1.65 6.30 8.73
CA GLN A 116 -2.26 7.60 9.06
C GLN A 116 -1.64 8.23 10.30
N LYS A 117 -1.35 7.43 11.34
CA LYS A 117 -0.68 7.90 12.54
C LYS A 117 0.71 8.46 12.23
N ILE A 118 1.47 7.78 11.36
CA ILE A 118 2.78 8.29 10.90
C ILE A 118 2.61 9.62 10.18
N ILE A 119 1.75 9.69 9.15
CA ILE A 119 1.58 10.95 8.38
C ILE A 119 1.19 12.12 9.29
N LYS A 120 0.30 11.88 10.28
CA LYS A 120 -0.14 12.91 11.23
C LYS A 120 0.98 13.40 12.16
N ALA A 121 1.88 12.50 12.57
CA ALA A 121 2.93 12.79 13.53
C ALA A 121 4.09 13.65 12.95
N HIS A 122 4.32 13.60 11.64
CA HIS A 122 5.39 14.37 10.99
C HIS A 122 4.93 15.77 10.57
N SER A 123 5.83 16.74 10.62
CA SER A 123 5.68 18.07 10.03
C SER A 123 5.72 18.03 8.50
N GLU A 124 5.44 19.18 7.86
CA GLU A 124 5.53 19.29 6.41
C GLU A 124 6.97 19.11 5.91
N ALA A 125 7.96 19.71 6.59
CA ALA A 125 9.38 19.58 6.26
C ALA A 125 9.84 18.11 6.33
N GLU A 126 9.53 17.42 7.43
CA GLU A 126 9.87 16.00 7.62
C GLU A 126 9.28 15.09 6.52
N LEU A 127 8.11 15.44 5.99
CA LEU A 127 7.45 14.67 4.93
C LEU A 127 7.95 15.03 3.53
N PHE A 128 8.21 16.30 3.22
CA PHE A 128 8.38 16.76 1.84
C PHE A 128 9.75 17.31 1.49
N GLU A 129 10.59 17.64 2.46
CA GLU A 129 11.99 17.95 2.19
C GLU A 129 12.73 16.67 1.79
N LYS A 130 13.48 16.76 0.69
CA LYS A 130 14.31 15.65 0.22
C LYS A 130 15.51 15.50 1.14
N LYS A 131 15.94 14.25 1.35
CA LYS A 131 17.11 13.92 2.18
C LYS A 131 16.99 14.37 3.65
N TYR A 132 15.78 14.76 4.11
CA TYR A 132 15.55 15.11 5.51
C TYR A 132 15.95 13.95 6.43
N TYR A 133 15.54 12.74 6.07
CA TYR A 133 15.97 11.52 6.73
C TYR A 133 17.04 10.79 5.90
N GLY A 134 18.19 10.49 6.50
CA GLY A 134 19.29 9.81 5.79
C GLY A 134 18.89 8.46 5.18
N TRP A 135 17.94 7.75 5.81
CA TRP A 135 17.46 6.46 5.33
C TRP A 135 16.55 6.53 4.09
N THR A 136 16.00 7.71 3.76
CA THR A 136 15.17 7.90 2.55
C THR A 136 16.01 8.20 1.30
N GLY A 137 17.35 8.13 1.39
CA GLY A 137 18.24 8.33 0.26
C GLY A 137 18.12 9.73 -0.32
N THR A 138 17.85 9.84 -1.63
CA THR A 138 17.73 11.13 -2.34
C THR A 138 16.30 11.70 -2.35
N THR A 139 15.32 10.96 -1.82
CA THR A 139 13.90 11.35 -1.82
C THR A 139 13.43 11.81 -0.43
N SER A 140 12.17 12.20 -0.33
CA SER A 140 11.49 12.53 0.93
C SER A 140 10.72 11.33 1.50
N LEU A 141 10.40 11.36 2.80
CA LEU A 141 9.55 10.37 3.46
C LEU A 141 8.16 10.29 2.81
N GLY A 142 7.61 11.45 2.46
CA GLY A 142 6.33 11.60 1.77
C GLY A 142 6.26 10.84 0.46
N ALA A 143 7.36 10.71 -0.28
CA ALA A 143 7.37 9.91 -1.52
C ALA A 143 7.08 8.43 -1.26
N TYR A 144 7.66 7.86 -0.20
CA TYR A 144 7.38 6.47 0.21
C TYR A 144 5.94 6.32 0.71
N LEU A 145 5.43 7.28 1.49
CA LEU A 145 4.06 7.27 1.98
C LEU A 145 3.04 7.41 0.84
N VAL A 146 3.28 8.28 -0.15
CA VAL A 146 2.45 8.37 -1.37
C VAL A 146 2.45 7.03 -2.10
N SER A 147 3.61 6.39 -2.25
CA SER A 147 3.76 5.08 -2.91
C SER A 147 3.02 3.97 -2.18
N ALA A 148 3.03 3.95 -0.84
CA ALA A 148 2.38 2.92 -0.04
C ALA A 148 0.89 3.19 0.24
N THR A 149 0.40 4.41 0.02
CA THR A 149 -0.98 4.80 0.36
C THR A 149 -1.78 5.29 -0.85
N SER A 150 -1.94 6.60 -0.99
CA SER A 150 -2.87 7.23 -1.95
C SER A 150 -2.73 6.70 -3.37
N SER A 151 -1.49 6.55 -3.88
CA SER A 151 -1.26 6.02 -5.22
C SER A 151 -1.51 4.52 -5.33
N HIS A 152 -1.25 3.77 -4.25
CA HIS A 152 -1.44 2.32 -4.22
C HIS A 152 -2.93 1.95 -4.16
N TYR A 153 -3.71 2.67 -3.37
CA TYR A 153 -5.17 2.49 -3.31
C TYR A 153 -5.84 2.82 -4.65
N ASP A 154 -5.39 3.87 -5.34
CA ASP A 154 -5.88 4.20 -6.69
C ASP A 154 -5.56 3.08 -7.70
N TRP A 155 -4.36 2.50 -7.64
CA TRP A 155 -4.03 1.31 -8.43
C TRP A 155 -4.93 0.12 -8.11
N GLY A 156 -5.12 -0.20 -6.83
CA GLY A 156 -5.95 -1.33 -6.38
C GLY A 156 -7.39 -1.18 -6.86
N LEU A 157 -7.97 0.01 -6.69
CA LEU A 157 -9.33 0.32 -7.15
C LEU A 157 -9.46 0.20 -8.66
N LYS A 158 -8.49 0.71 -9.43
CA LYS A 158 -8.49 0.61 -10.90
C LYS A 158 -8.39 -0.83 -11.37
N LEU A 159 -7.55 -1.64 -10.73
CA LEU A 159 -7.41 -3.06 -11.06
C LEU A 159 -8.73 -3.78 -10.82
N ILE A 160 -9.33 -3.65 -9.63
CA ILE A 160 -10.60 -4.31 -9.30
C ILE A 160 -11.70 -3.85 -10.24
N LYS A 161 -11.86 -2.53 -10.47
CA LYS A 161 -12.87 -2.01 -11.41
C LYS A 161 -12.70 -2.55 -12.83
N LYS A 162 -11.47 -2.74 -13.28
CA LYS A 162 -11.19 -3.27 -14.63
C LYS A 162 -11.65 -4.71 -14.77
N VAL A 163 -11.46 -5.53 -13.74
CA VAL A 163 -11.73 -6.98 -13.79
C VAL A 163 -13.16 -7.34 -13.37
N THR A 164 -13.86 -6.49 -12.60
CA THR A 164 -15.24 -6.72 -12.16
C THR A 164 -16.30 -6.05 -13.05
N ARG A 165 -15.90 -5.32 -14.09
CA ARG A 165 -16.81 -4.67 -15.07
C ARG A 165 -17.18 -5.57 -16.25
N ASN A 166 -16.75 -6.84 -16.23
CA ASN A 166 -17.07 -7.85 -17.23
C ASN A 166 -18.09 -8.85 -16.69
#